data_AF-M1DXJ0-F1
#
_entry.id   AF-M1DXJ0-F1
#
_cell.length_a   1.000
_cell.length_b   1.000
_cell.length_c   1.000
_cell.angle_alpha   90.00
_cell.angle_beta   90.00
_cell.angle_gamma   90.00
#
_symmetry.space_group_name_H-M   'P 1'
#
loop_
_entity.id
_entity.type
_entity.pdbx_description
1 polymer ?
#
loop_
_entity_poly.entity_id
_entity_poly.type
_entity_poly.pdbx_seq_one_letter_code
_entity_poly.pdbx_strand_id
1 'polypeptide(L)'
;MGHLAHYVVVRATRLEATVPWMIESAILAALTLLRASIDTLTTRVETCERRHGVTSEVTTLKVKVVDLRKDVDYLKSTYFTSLLEAADDVDASTTSKISPATTEDVPMDEVATDESEGETNKEQMRC
;
A
#
# COMPACT_ATOMS: atom_id res chain seq x y z
N MET A 1 -41.33 7.45 14.10
CA MET A 1 -40.90 6.86 12.81
C MET A 1 -39.53 7.35 12.31
N GLY A 2 -38.97 8.50 12.74
CA GLY A 2 -37.73 9.05 12.16
C GLY A 2 -36.39 8.38 12.56
N HIS A 3 -36.30 7.77 13.74
CA HIS A 3 -35.04 7.20 14.24
C HIS A 3 -34.54 5.98 13.44
N LEU A 4 -35.48 5.16 12.92
CA LEU A 4 -35.16 3.98 12.14
C LEU A 4 -34.62 4.35 10.75
N ALA A 5 -35.23 5.36 10.11
CA ALA A 5 -34.77 5.90 8.83
C ALA A 5 -33.38 6.55 8.96
N HIS A 6 -33.16 7.32 10.03
CA HIS A 6 -31.87 7.93 10.31
C HIS A 6 -30.75 6.89 10.54
N TYR A 7 -31.05 5.81 11.26
CA TYR A 7 -30.08 4.74 11.51
C TYR A 7 -29.65 4.01 10.24
N VAL A 8 -30.58 3.72 9.33
CA VAL A 8 -30.28 3.06 8.05
C VAL A 8 -29.37 3.92 7.18
N VAL A 9 -29.61 5.24 7.12
CA VAL A 9 -28.78 6.18 6.36
C VAL A 9 -27.35 6.26 6.93
N VAL A 10 -27.19 6.38 8.25
CA VAL A 10 -25.87 6.43 8.89
C VAL A 10 -25.10 5.11 8.71
N ARG A 11 -25.77 3.96 8.75
CA ARG A 11 -25.15 2.66 8.46
C ARG A 11 -24.71 2.55 7.00
N ALA A 12 -25.54 3.02 6.07
CA ALA A 12 -25.22 3.01 4.64
C ALA A 12 -24.00 3.90 4.33
N THR A 13 -23.98 5.14 4.83
CA THR A 13 -22.85 6.07 4.61
C THR A 13 -21.55 5.56 5.23
N ARG A 14 -21.60 4.90 6.40
CA ARG A 14 -20.41 4.28 7.01
C ARG A 14 -19.88 3.10 6.18
N LEU A 15 -20.76 2.30 5.59
CA LEU A 15 -20.35 1.20 4.73
C LEU A 15 -19.72 1.72 3.43
N GLU A 16 -20.34 2.73 2.81
CA GLU A 16 -19.82 3.41 1.63
C GLU A 16 -18.42 4.01 1.87
N ALA A 17 -18.15 4.53 3.07
CA ALA A 17 -16.82 5.00 3.44
C ALA A 17 -15.81 3.89 3.77
N THR A 18 -16.27 2.72 4.24
CA THR A 18 -15.36 1.62 4.63
C THR A 18 -14.88 0.81 3.43
N VAL A 19 -15.70 0.68 2.38
CA VAL A 19 -15.37 -0.14 1.19
C VAL A 19 -14.10 0.38 0.47
N PRO A 20 -13.96 1.68 0.15
CA PRO A 20 -12.74 2.22 -0.45
C PRO A 20 -11.48 1.96 0.40
N TRP A 21 -11.58 2.20 1.72
CA TRP A 21 -10.48 1.96 2.66
C TRP A 21 -10.00 0.50 2.66
N MET A 22 -10.94 -0.45 2.61
CA MET A 22 -10.62 -1.88 2.54
C MET A 22 -9.92 -2.25 1.23
N ILE A 23 -10.36 -1.66 0.12
CA ILE A 23 -9.77 -1.89 -1.21
C ILE A 23 -8.33 -1.34 -1.24
N GLU A 24 -8.12 -0.11 -0.78
CA GLU A 24 -6.79 0.49 -0.67
C GLU A 24 -5.85 -0.35 0.19
N SER A 25 -6.31 -0.76 1.37
CA SER A 25 -5.52 -1.59 2.28
C SER A 25 -5.12 -2.92 1.62
N ALA A 26 -6.04 -3.59 0.92
CA ALA A 26 -5.78 -4.85 0.22
C ALA A 26 -4.77 -4.67 -0.92
N ILE A 27 -4.91 -3.60 -1.71
CA ILE A 27 -3.98 -3.28 -2.81
C ILE A 27 -2.58 -3.00 -2.25
N LEU A 28 -2.47 -2.25 -1.16
CA LEU A 28 -1.18 -1.97 -0.52
C LEU A 28 -0.50 -3.22 0.03
N ALA A 29 -1.28 -4.12 0.64
CA ALA A 29 -0.77 -5.41 1.10
C ALA A 29 -0.23 -6.24 -0.09
N ALA A 30 -0.98 -6.29 -1.19
CA ALA A 30 -0.57 -7.00 -2.41
C ALA A 30 0.70 -6.41 -3.04
N LEU A 31 0.80 -5.08 -3.15
CA LEU A 31 2.00 -4.40 -3.68
C LEU A 31 3.23 -4.63 -2.78
N THR A 32 3.04 -4.67 -1.47
CA THR A 32 4.09 -4.98 -0.50
C THR A 32 4.61 -6.41 -0.71
N LEU A 33 3.68 -7.36 -0.87
CA LEU A 33 4.03 -8.76 -1.13
C LEU A 33 4.76 -8.93 -2.48
N LEU A 34 4.30 -8.25 -3.53
CA LEU A 34 4.95 -8.25 -4.84
C LEU A 34 6.39 -7.73 -4.75
N ARG A 35 6.61 -6.63 -4.02
CA ARG A 35 7.95 -6.08 -3.82
C ARG A 35 8.88 -7.04 -3.09
N ALA A 36 8.41 -7.67 -2.01
CA ALA A 36 9.17 -8.70 -1.30
C ALA A 36 9.51 -9.90 -2.20
N SER A 37 8.59 -10.30 -3.08
CA SER A 37 8.83 -11.37 -4.07
C SER A 37 9.90 -10.98 -5.10
N ILE A 38 9.87 -9.74 -5.61
CA ILE A 38 10.89 -9.22 -6.54
C ILE A 38 12.26 -9.14 -5.88
N ASP A 39 12.33 -8.68 -4.63
CA ASP A 39 13.59 -8.63 -3.87
C ASP A 39 14.13 -10.06 -3.65
N THR A 40 13.27 -11.01 -3.29
CA THR A 40 13.63 -12.43 -3.19
C THR A 40 14.14 -12.97 -4.53
N LEU A 41 13.45 -12.66 -5.64
CA LEU A 41 13.88 -13.07 -6.97
C LEU A 41 15.24 -12.46 -7.35
N THR A 42 15.46 -11.18 -7.04
CA THR A 42 16.74 -10.48 -7.25
C THR A 42 17.88 -11.23 -6.56
N THR A 43 17.74 -11.55 -5.27
CA THR A 43 18.78 -12.29 -4.52
C THR A 43 19.05 -13.68 -5.09
N ARG A 44 18.03 -14.35 -5.63
CA ARG A 44 18.17 -15.65 -6.30
C ARG A 44 18.90 -15.54 -7.63
N VAL A 45 18.57 -14.53 -8.44
CA VAL A 45 19.26 -14.26 -9.71
C VAL A 45 20.74 -13.97 -9.47
N GLU A 46 21.08 -13.12 -8.49
CA GLU A 46 22.47 -12.85 -8.12
C GLU A 46 23.21 -14.09 -7.60
N THR A 47 22.51 -14.95 -6.86
CA THR A 47 23.10 -16.20 -6.38
C THR A 47 23.33 -17.19 -7.52
N CYS A 48 22.45 -17.23 -8.50
CA CYS A 48 22.64 -18.00 -9.73
C CYS A 48 23.84 -17.49 -10.53
N GLU A 49 23.94 -16.18 -10.74
CA GLU A 49 25.06 -15.51 -11.40
C GLU A 49 26.40 -15.86 -10.73
N ARG A 50 26.44 -15.86 -9.40
CA ARG A 50 27.63 -16.24 -8.63
C ARG A 50 28.02 -17.70 -8.77
N ARG A 51 27.06 -18.63 -8.87
CA ARG A 51 27.33 -20.08 -8.96
C ARG A 51 27.64 -20.56 -10.37
N HIS A 52 26.92 -20.04 -11.37
CA HIS A 52 26.97 -20.52 -12.76
C HIS A 52 27.76 -19.56 -13.67
N GLY A 53 28.18 -18.41 -13.15
CA GLY A 53 28.81 -17.34 -13.90
C GLY A 53 27.80 -16.41 -14.59
N VAL A 54 28.31 -15.39 -15.26
CA VAL A 54 27.51 -14.44 -16.02
C VAL A 54 27.11 -15.09 -17.35
N THR A 55 25.94 -15.71 -17.39
CA THR A 55 25.35 -16.23 -18.63
C THR A 55 24.42 -15.18 -19.26
N SER A 56 24.18 -15.29 -20.56
CA SER A 56 23.23 -14.43 -21.29
C SER A 56 21.81 -14.54 -20.72
N GLU A 57 21.40 -15.74 -20.30
CA GLU A 57 20.10 -16.01 -19.68
C GLU A 57 19.94 -15.30 -18.34
N VAL A 58 20.93 -15.42 -17.44
CA VAL A 58 20.91 -14.76 -16.12
C VAL A 58 20.94 -13.25 -16.28
N THR A 59 21.73 -12.73 -17.22
CA THR A 59 21.78 -11.30 -17.53
C THR A 59 20.44 -10.79 -18.05
N THR A 60 19.81 -11.55 -18.96
CA THR A 60 18.47 -11.22 -19.51
C THR A 60 17.42 -11.22 -18.41
N LEU A 61 17.44 -12.23 -17.53
CA LEU A 61 16.52 -12.34 -16.40
C LEU A 61 16.71 -11.17 -15.42
N LYS A 62 17.96 -10.80 -15.12
CA LYS A 62 18.28 -9.65 -14.25
C LYS A 62 17.71 -8.35 -14.79
N VAL A 63 17.82 -8.09 -16.10
CA VAL A 63 17.20 -6.92 -16.74
C VAL A 63 15.68 -6.95 -16.55
N LYS A 64 15.04 -8.09 -16.79
CA LYS A 64 13.58 -8.24 -16.60
C LYS A 64 13.14 -8.01 -15.15
N VAL A 65 13.93 -8.44 -14.17
CA VAL A 65 13.64 -8.18 -12.75
C VAL A 65 13.74 -6.69 -12.42
N VAL A 66 14.74 -5.99 -12.97
CA VAL A 66 14.88 -4.53 -12.84
C VAL A 66 13.69 -3.81 -13.47
N ASP A 67 13.26 -4.22 -14.66
CA ASP A 67 12.11 -3.61 -15.34
C ASP A 67 10.81 -3.88 -14.57
N LEU A 68 10.59 -5.12 -14.11
CA LEU A 68 9.44 -5.46 -13.27
C LEU A 68 9.37 -4.62 -11.98
N ARG A 69 10.52 -4.30 -11.38
CA ARG A 69 10.56 -3.41 -10.21
C ARG A 69 10.09 -2.00 -10.56
N LYS A 70 10.48 -1.46 -11.72
CA LYS A 70 10.00 -0.16 -12.21
C LYS A 70 8.50 -0.18 -12.44
N ASP A 71 7.98 -1.26 -13.02
CA ASP A 71 6.54 -1.41 -13.29
C ASP A 71 5.73 -1.42 -11.98
N VAL A 72 6.20 -2.12 -10.95
CA VAL A 72 5.56 -2.11 -9.62
C VAL A 72 5.63 -0.73 -8.97
N ASP A 73 6.76 -0.04 -9.07
CA ASP A 73 6.91 1.32 -8.54
C ASP A 73 6.00 2.32 -9.28
N TYR A 74 5.87 2.19 -10.61
CA TYR A 74 4.93 2.97 -11.42
C TYR A 74 3.48 2.70 -11.05
N LEU A 75 3.10 1.43 -10.89
CA LEU A 75 1.76 1.02 -10.46
C LEU A 75 1.42 1.63 -9.10
N LYS A 76 2.35 1.57 -8.14
CA LYS A 76 2.21 2.17 -6.82
C LYS A 76 1.96 3.68 -6.94
N SER A 77 2.81 4.39 -7.69
CA SER A 77 2.67 5.84 -7.89
C SER A 77 1.32 6.20 -8.52
N THR A 78 0.91 5.49 -9.58
CA THR A 78 -0.34 5.77 -10.30
C THR A 78 -1.55 5.60 -9.39
N TYR A 79 -1.59 4.51 -8.60
CA TYR A 79 -2.69 4.27 -7.67
C TYR A 79 -2.82 5.37 -6.61
N PHE A 80 -1.71 5.79 -6.02
CA PHE A 80 -1.72 6.87 -5.02
C PHE A 80 -2.07 8.23 -5.60
N THR A 81 -1.61 8.54 -6.82
CA THR A 81 -1.97 9.79 -7.49
C THR A 81 -3.45 9.83 -7.82
N SER A 82 -4.02 8.76 -8.39
CA SER A 82 -5.46 8.69 -8.66
C SER A 82 -6.29 8.79 -7.37
N LEU A 83 -5.79 8.25 -6.26
CA LEU A 83 -6.49 8.31 -4.99
C LEU A 83 -6.53 9.73 -4.40
N LEU A 84 -5.40 10.45 -4.44
CA LEU A 84 -5.34 11.85 -3.98
C LEU A 84 -6.23 12.76 -4.86
N GLU A 85 -6.18 12.58 -6.18
CA GLU A 85 -7.00 13.34 -7.13
C GLU A 85 -8.51 13.12 -6.89
N ALA A 86 -8.92 11.89 -6.60
CA ALA A 86 -10.31 11.58 -6.28
C ALA A 86 -10.78 12.22 -4.95
N ALA A 87 -9.89 12.41 -3.98
CA ALA A 87 -10.20 13.09 -2.72
C ALA A 87 -10.31 14.62 -2.91
N ASP A 88 -9.46 15.20 -3.75
CA ASP A 88 -9.43 16.65 -4.01
C ASP A 88 -10.67 17.15 -4.79
N ASP A 89 -11.25 16.33 -5.68
CA ASP A 89 -12.46 16.69 -6.43
C ASP A 89 -13.72 16.75 -5.54
N VAL A 90 -13.73 16.01 -4.42
CA VAL A 90 -14.88 15.96 -3.49
C VAL A 90 -14.96 17.22 -2.60
N ASP A 91 -13.82 17.81 -2.24
CA ASP A 91 -13.76 18.93 -1.27
C ASP A 91 -14.17 20.30 -1.87
N ALA A 92 -14.25 20.39 -3.19
CA ALA A 92 -14.81 21.55 -3.88
C ALA A 92 -16.35 21.68 -3.73
N SER A 93 -17.05 20.62 -3.27
CA SER A 93 -18.52 20.61 -3.20
C SER A 93 -19.11 20.89 -1.80
N THR A 94 -18.30 20.92 -0.74
CA THR A 94 -18.80 21.09 0.64
C THR A 94 -18.31 22.33 1.39
N THR A 95 -17.37 23.10 0.85
CA THR A 95 -16.96 24.39 1.45
C THR A 95 -17.85 25.55 1.00
N SER A 96 -19.15 25.47 1.31
CA SER A 96 -20.00 26.67 1.39
C SER A 96 -20.68 26.71 2.75
N LYS A 97 -20.20 27.66 3.58
CA LYS A 97 -20.64 28.00 4.95
C LYS A 97 -20.29 26.96 6.00
N ILE A 98 -19.24 27.22 6.79
CA ILE A 98 -19.35 27.55 8.22
C ILE A 98 -17.96 28.06 8.67
N SER A 99 -17.92 29.27 9.24
CA SER A 99 -16.73 29.87 9.84
C SER A 99 -16.30 29.11 11.10
N PRO A 100 -15.02 28.70 11.27
CA PRO A 100 -14.55 28.15 12.53
C PRO A 100 -14.04 29.27 13.43
N ALA A 101 -14.72 29.47 14.55
CA ALA A 101 -14.18 30.19 15.69
C ALA A 101 -13.29 29.23 16.50
N THR A 102 -12.09 29.73 16.80
CA THR A 102 -11.05 29.31 17.75
C THR A 102 -11.55 28.61 19.01
N THR A 103 -10.81 27.61 19.54
CA THR A 103 -10.31 27.55 20.95
C THR A 103 -9.58 26.23 21.29
N GLU A 104 -8.31 26.40 21.72
CA GLU A 104 -7.43 25.64 22.64
C GLU A 104 -7.11 24.13 22.47
N ASP A 105 -5.89 23.90 21.97
CA ASP A 105 -4.73 23.18 22.54
C ASP A 105 -4.90 22.36 23.86
N VAL A 106 -4.53 21.06 23.84
CA VAL A 106 -3.77 20.34 24.90
C VAL A 106 -3.10 19.08 24.27
N PRO A 107 -1.80 18.82 24.55
CA PRO A 107 -1.03 17.65 24.09
C PRO A 107 -1.03 16.48 25.10
N MET A 108 -0.88 15.23 24.64
CA MET A 108 -0.59 14.09 25.53
C MET A 108 0.10 12.89 24.82
N ASP A 109 1.38 12.74 25.16
CA ASP A 109 2.30 11.58 25.30
C ASP A 109 2.17 10.27 24.49
N GLU A 110 3.27 10.03 23.74
CA GLU A 110 4.17 8.86 23.71
C GLU A 110 3.81 7.59 24.54
N VAL A 111 3.77 6.41 23.90
CA VAL A 111 4.35 5.16 24.48
C VAL A 111 4.42 3.97 23.50
N ALA A 112 5.59 3.32 23.55
CA ALA A 112 5.97 1.94 23.22
C ALA A 112 5.78 1.38 21.80
N THR A 113 6.91 1.34 21.08
CA THR A 113 7.33 0.30 20.14
C THR A 113 7.34 -1.08 20.81
N ASP A 114 6.67 -2.06 20.19
CA ASP A 114 6.88 -3.48 20.45
C ASP A 114 7.50 -4.13 19.21
N GLU A 115 8.62 -4.80 19.44
CA GLU A 115 9.45 -5.44 18.43
C GLU A 115 8.86 -6.81 18.09
N SER A 116 8.62 -7.06 16.80
CA SER A 116 8.25 -8.40 16.33
C SER A 116 9.45 -9.06 15.67
N GLU A 117 10.02 -10.03 16.36
CA GLU A 117 10.97 -11.00 15.82
C GLU A 117 10.21 -12.12 15.09
N GLY A 118 10.37 -12.18 13.77
CA GLY A 118 9.87 -13.25 12.91
C GLY A 118 11.02 -14.09 12.38
N GLU A 119 11.24 -15.25 13.00
CA GLU A 119 12.27 -16.23 12.66
C GLU A 119 11.97 -17.00 11.35
N THR A 120 13.06 -17.36 10.69
CA THR A 120 13.30 -18.04 9.42
C THR A 120 12.37 -19.16 8.93
N ASN A 121 12.17 -19.21 7.60
CA ASN A 121 12.29 -20.48 6.87
C ASN A 121 12.95 -20.25 5.49
N LYS A 122 14.09 -20.90 5.27
CA LYS A 122 14.85 -20.86 4.03
C LYS A 122 14.41 -22.01 3.14
N GLU A 123 13.50 -21.75 2.22
CA GLU A 123 13.20 -22.69 1.15
C GLU A 123 14.32 -22.67 0.11
N GLN A 124 15.07 -23.77 0.01
CA GLN A 124 16.04 -23.97 -1.08
C GLN A 124 15.27 -24.23 -2.38
N MET A 125 15.06 -23.18 -3.16
CA MET A 125 14.74 -23.34 -4.57
C MET A 125 16.04 -23.47 -5.38
N ARG A 126 16.15 -24.59 -6.12
CA ARG A 126 17.11 -24.76 -7.22
C ARG A 126 16.93 -23.62 -8.23
N CYS A 127 18.04 -23.20 -8.82
CA CYS A 127 18.05 -22.38 -10.03
C CYS A 127 17.72 -23.26 -11.23
#